data_AF-A0A0E3RGM0-F1
#
_entry.id   AF-A0A0E3RGM0-F1
#
_cell.length_a   1.000
_cell.length_b   1.000
_cell.length_c   1.000
_cell.angle_alpha   90.00
_cell.angle_beta   90.00
_cell.angle_gamma   90.00
#
_symmetry.space_group_name_H-M   'P 1'
#
loop_
_entity.id
_entity.type
_entity.pdbx_description
1 polymer ?
#
loop_
_entity_poly.entity_id
_entity_poly.type
_entity_poly.pdbx_seq_one_letter_code
_entity_poly.pdbx_strand_id
1 'polypeptide(L)'
;MADTRNFVLRDVDGTEHGVFTGKQPRQAALKAANRGKGTKSKPDIIRLRERGTKKIHVFKAWKQVVAAPKNKPEWMPDKISKPFVKKEKIETIE
;
A
#
# COMPACT_ATOMS: atom_id res chain seq x y z
N MET A 1 -16.38 -14.21 11.18
CA MET A 1 -15.82 -12.85 11.36
C MET A 1 -14.61 -12.72 10.46
N ALA A 2 -14.59 -11.76 9.53
CA ALA A 2 -13.46 -11.63 8.62
C ALA A 2 -12.26 -11.00 9.35
N ASP A 3 -11.25 -11.81 9.61
CA ASP A 3 -10.05 -11.48 10.39
C ASP A 3 -9.35 -10.25 9.77
N THR A 4 -9.61 -9.09 10.36
CA THR A 4 -9.05 -7.82 9.87
C THR A 4 -7.73 -7.62 10.58
N ARG A 5 -6.64 -7.66 9.81
CA ARG A 5 -5.29 -7.52 10.36
C ARG A 5 -4.88 -6.06 10.36
N ASN A 6 -4.07 -5.73 11.36
CA ASN A 6 -3.52 -4.39 11.54
C ASN A 6 -2.07 -4.38 11.05
N PHE A 7 -1.75 -3.48 10.14
CA PHE A 7 -0.42 -3.30 9.60
C PHE A 7 0.11 -1.92 9.96
N VAL A 8 1.30 -1.85 10.51
CA VAL A 8 1.98 -0.60 10.89
C VAL A 8 2.99 -0.27 9.81
N LEU A 9 2.96 0.95 9.28
CA LEU A 9 4.01 1.40 8.37
C LEU A 9 5.28 1.64 9.18
N ARG A 10 6.42 1.23 8.66
CA ARG A 10 7.71 1.42 9.33
C ARG A 10 8.72 2.01 8.37
N ASP A 11 9.46 3.00 8.81
CA ASP A 11 10.55 3.59 8.04
C ASP A 11 11.86 2.80 8.17
N VAL A 12 12.89 3.21 7.44
CA VAL A 12 14.21 2.58 7.48
C VAL A 12 14.86 2.73 8.84
N ASP A 13 14.67 3.88 9.47
CA ASP A 13 15.17 4.22 10.81
C ASP A 13 14.38 3.55 11.94
N GLY A 14 13.37 2.74 11.59
CA GLY A 14 12.56 1.99 12.54
C GLY A 14 11.37 2.77 13.09
N THR A 15 11.20 4.04 12.73
CA THR A 15 10.05 4.89 13.07
C THR A 15 8.75 4.30 12.51
N GLU A 16 7.73 4.20 13.35
CA GLU A 16 6.42 3.63 12.98
C GLU A 16 5.44 4.76 12.59
N HIS A 17 4.91 4.73 11.37
CA HIS A 17 4.07 5.78 10.79
C HIS A 17 2.66 5.30 10.43
N GLY A 18 1.75 5.41 11.39
CA GLY A 18 0.34 5.16 11.15
C GLY A 18 -0.02 3.69 10.95
N VAL A 19 -1.31 3.41 11.14
CA VAL A 19 -1.86 2.05 11.14
C VAL A 19 -2.83 1.90 9.98
N PHE A 20 -2.66 0.82 9.23
CA PHE A 20 -3.49 0.44 8.10
C PHE A 20 -4.17 -0.89 8.38
N THR A 21 -5.49 -0.90 8.28
CA THR A 21 -6.29 -2.11 8.42
C THR A 21 -6.50 -2.78 7.07
N GLY A 22 -6.44 -4.11 7.02
CA GLY A 22 -6.71 -4.87 5.81
C GLY A 22 -6.86 -6.36 6.07
N LYS A 23 -7.58 -7.07 5.21
CA LYS A 23 -7.64 -8.54 5.27
C LYS A 23 -6.34 -9.17 4.77
N GLN A 24 -5.68 -8.50 3.83
CA GLN A 24 -4.41 -8.94 3.24
C GLN A 24 -3.36 -7.82 3.35
N PRO A 25 -2.06 -8.15 3.50
CA PRO A 25 -0.98 -7.16 3.56
C PRO A 25 -0.93 -6.29 2.30
N ARG A 26 -1.28 -6.86 1.14
CA ARG A 26 -1.40 -6.12 -0.12
C ARG A 26 -2.45 -5.01 -0.08
N GLN A 27 -3.57 -5.24 0.59
CA GLN A 27 -4.65 -4.25 0.71
C GLN A 27 -4.19 -3.06 1.56
N ALA A 28 -3.51 -3.33 2.68
CA ALA A 28 -2.89 -2.30 3.49
C ALA A 28 -1.82 -1.53 2.70
N ALA A 29 -0.99 -2.24 1.91
CA ALA A 29 0.00 -1.61 1.04
C ALA A 29 -0.64 -0.69 -0.01
N LEU A 30 -1.77 -1.08 -0.63
CA LEU A 30 -2.48 -0.23 -1.57
C LEU A 30 -3.03 1.04 -0.92
N LYS A 31 -3.55 0.94 0.32
CA LYS A 31 -4.00 2.11 1.09
C LYS A 31 -2.84 3.05 1.41
N ALA A 32 -1.70 2.50 1.82
CA ALA A 32 -0.49 3.26 2.07
C ALA A 32 0.06 3.92 0.79
N ALA A 33 0.10 3.17 -0.33
CA ALA A 33 0.47 3.67 -1.65
C ALA A 33 -0.41 4.83 -2.11
N ASN A 34 -1.70 4.79 -1.78
CA ASN A 34 -2.63 5.85 -2.14
C ASN A 34 -2.30 7.16 -1.39
N ARG A 35 -1.87 7.06 -0.12
CA ARG A 35 -1.44 8.20 0.71
C ARG A 35 -0.06 8.72 0.32
N GLY A 36 0.85 7.84 -0.12
CA GLY A 36 2.19 8.20 -0.56
C GLY A 36 2.23 9.00 -1.86
N LYS A 37 3.44 9.41 -2.26
CA LYS A 37 3.70 10.20 -3.49
C LYS A 37 4.49 9.43 -4.56
N GLY A 38 4.70 8.13 -4.39
CA GLY A 38 5.44 7.29 -5.33
C GLY A 38 4.87 7.34 -6.75
N THR A 39 5.75 7.37 -7.73
CA THR A 39 5.41 7.34 -9.17
C THR A 39 6.05 6.12 -9.83
N LYS A 40 5.61 5.75 -11.04
CA LYS A 40 6.12 4.55 -11.72
C LYS A 40 7.65 4.56 -11.89
N SER A 41 8.23 5.74 -12.13
CA SER A 41 9.69 5.91 -12.30
C SER A 41 10.45 5.95 -10.97
N LYS A 42 9.81 6.44 -9.90
CA LYS A 42 10.37 6.49 -8.54
C LYS A 42 9.35 5.89 -7.57
N PRO A 43 9.29 4.54 -7.47
CA PRO A 43 8.37 3.88 -6.57
C PRO A 43 8.80 4.13 -5.13
N ASP A 44 7.81 4.37 -4.28
CA ASP A 44 7.97 4.51 -2.84
C ASP A 44 8.14 3.13 -2.20
N ILE A 45 9.04 3.00 -1.23
CA ILE A 45 9.29 1.73 -0.56
C ILE A 45 8.50 1.74 0.75
N ILE A 46 7.42 0.98 0.77
CA ILE A 46 6.53 0.86 1.91
C ILE A 46 6.85 -0.42 2.67
N ARG A 47 7.24 -0.30 3.94
CA ARG A 47 7.43 -1.45 4.83
C ARG A 47 6.25 -1.53 5.78
N LEU A 48 5.56 -2.68 5.79
CA LEU A 48 4.39 -2.92 6.62
C LEU A 48 4.65 -4.05 7.59
N ARG A 49 4.72 -3.73 8.88
CA ARG A 49 4.77 -4.71 9.96
C ARG A 49 3.36 -5.18 10.31
N GLU A 50 3.12 -6.48 10.35
CA GLU A 50 1.84 -7.01 10.83
C GLU A 50 1.82 -7.02 12.37
N ARG A 51 0.85 -6.34 13.00
CA ARG A 51 0.73 -6.35 14.47
C ARG A 51 0.37 -7.75 14.95
N GLY A 52 1.10 -8.23 15.95
CA GLY A 52 0.95 -9.58 16.48
C GLY A 52 1.89 -10.60 15.82
N THR A 53 2.56 -10.25 14.72
CA THR A 53 3.63 -11.08 14.17
C THR A 53 4.93 -10.31 14.02
N LYS A 54 6.02 -11.06 13.87
CA LYS A 54 7.37 -10.51 13.64
C LYS A 54 7.65 -10.24 12.16
N LYS A 55 6.62 -10.25 11.30
CA LYS A 55 6.76 -10.14 9.85
C LYS A 55 6.64 -8.71 9.37
N ILE A 56 7.59 -8.29 8.55
CA ILE A 56 7.60 -7.01 7.84
C ILE A 56 7.50 -7.30 6.35
N HIS A 57 6.44 -6.82 5.72
CA HIS A 57 6.25 -6.92 4.29
C HIS A 57 6.77 -5.67 3.60
N VAL A 58 7.73 -5.84 2.70
CA VAL A 58 8.28 -4.73 1.91
C VAL A 58 7.62 -4.71 0.54
N PHE A 59 7.03 -3.57 0.20
CA PHE A 59 6.35 -3.32 -1.06
C PHE A 59 6.93 -2.09 -1.76
N LYS A 60 7.13 -2.19 -3.07
CA LYS A 60 7.26 -1.03 -3.95
C LYS A 60 5.88 -0.53 -4.31
N ALA A 61 5.61 0.72 -4.04
CA ALA A 61 4.31 1.37 -4.22
C ALA A 61 4.43 2.56 -5.17
N TRP A 62 3.49 2.69 -6.09
CA TRP A 62 3.42 3.86 -6.96
C TRP A 62 2.00 4.16 -7.37
N LYS A 63 1.74 5.40 -7.78
CA LYS A 63 0.48 5.81 -8.39
C LYS A 63 0.69 6.09 -9.87
N GLN A 64 -0.28 5.70 -10.66
CA GLN A 64 -0.34 6.02 -12.08
C GLN A 64 -1.73 6.52 -12.41
N VAL A 65 -1.79 7.60 -13.20
CA VAL A 65 -3.04 8.09 -13.76
C VAL A 65 -3.42 7.18 -14.93
N VAL A 66 -4.60 6.57 -14.84
CA VAL A 66 -5.16 5.70 -15.87
C VAL A 66 -6.45 6.32 -16.40
N ALA A 67 -6.76 6.05 -17.67
CA ALA A 67 -8.03 6.46 -18.25
C ALA A 67 -9.18 5.73 -17.56
N ALA A 68 -10.29 6.43 -17.36
CA ALA A 68 -11.52 5.85 -16.85
C ALA A 68 -12.06 4.79 -17.83
N PRO A 69 -12.73 3.74 -17.32
CA PRO A 69 -13.34 2.72 -18.18
C PRO A 69 -14.43 3.35 -19.07
N LYS A 70 -14.68 2.75 -20.25
CA LYS A 70 -15.70 3.25 -21.19
C LYS A 70 -17.11 3.30 -20.59
N ASN A 71 -17.43 2.41 -19.66
CA ASN A 71 -18.71 2.36 -18.95
C ASN A 71 -18.62 3.09 -17.59
N LYS A 72 -18.11 4.32 -17.60
CA LYS A 72 -18.01 5.15 -16.38
C LYS A 72 -19.33 5.90 -16.15
N PRO A 73 -19.74 6.10 -14.90
CA PRO A 73 -20.85 6.99 -14.58
C PRO A 73 -20.45 8.47 -14.77
N GLU A 74 -21.43 9.34 -15.02
CA GLU A 74 -21.20 10.76 -15.39
C GLU A 74 -20.46 11.59 -14.34
N TRP A 75 -20.57 11.21 -13.05
CA TRP A 75 -19.86 11.87 -11.96
C TRP A 75 -18.35 11.54 -11.90
N MET A 76 -17.88 10.57 -12.70
CA MET A 76 -16.50 10.09 -12.65
C MET A 76 -15.59 10.79 -13.70
N PRO A 77 -14.47 11.39 -13.28
CA PRO A 77 -13.56 12.08 -14.20
C PRO A 77 -12.88 11.11 -15.18
N ASP A 78 -12.48 11.62 -16.35
CA ASP A 78 -11.79 10.85 -17.42
C ASP A 78 -10.47 10.20 -17.01
N LYS A 79 -9.81 10.75 -15.98
CA LYS A 79 -8.51 10.30 -15.50
C LYS A 79 -8.59 9.99 -14.02
N ILE A 80 -8.22 8.77 -13.65
CA ILE A 80 -8.30 8.27 -12.27
C ILE A 80 -6.89 7.90 -11.81
N SER A 81 -6.52 8.35 -10.62
CA SER A 81 -5.27 7.93 -9.99
C SER A 81 -5.45 6.54 -9.40
N LYS A 82 -4.71 5.56 -9.92
CA LYS A 82 -4.74 4.18 -9.45
C LYS A 82 -3.44 3.84 -8.72
N PRO A 83 -3.50 3.43 -7.45
CA PRO A 83 -2.33 2.93 -6.75
C PRO A 83 -2.00 1.50 -7.21
N PHE A 84 -0.72 1.23 -7.32
CA PHE A 84 -0.14 -0.06 -7.62
C PHE A 84 0.89 -0.42 -6.56
N VAL A 85 0.99 -1.71 -6.26
CA VAL A 85 1.98 -2.25 -5.34
C VAL A 85 2.58 -3.52 -5.90
N LYS A 86 3.88 -3.67 -5.74
CA LYS A 86 4.64 -4.89 -6.04
C LYS A 86 5.35 -5.34 -4.77
N LYS A 87 5.14 -6.59 -4.37
CA LYS A 87 5.83 -7.18 -3.23
C LYS A 87 7.29 -7.42 -3.60
N GLU A 88 8.21 -6.95 -2.79
CA GLU A 88 9.64 -7.25 -2.96
C GLU A 88 10.06 -8.41 -2.09
N LYS A 89 9.95 -8.24 -0.77
CA LYS A 89 10.43 -9.22 0.19
C LYS A 89 9.60 -9.23 1.47
N ILE A 90 9.84 -10.25 2.28
CA ILE A 90 9.37 -10.31 3.66
C ILE A 90 10.61 -10.37 4.54
N GLU A 91 10.66 -9.51 5.54
CA GLU A 91 11.69 -9.49 6.57
C GLU A 91 11.07 -9.95 7.89
N THR A 92 11.89 -10.52 8.76
CA THR A 92 11.50 -10.89 10.11
C THR A 92 12.32 -10.06 11.07
N ILE A 93 11.67 -9.46 12.06
CA ILE A 93 12.34 -8.83 13.21
C ILE A 93 12.49 -9.89 14.28
N GLU A 94 13.72 -10.26 14.62
CA GLU A 94 14.02 -11.23 15.67
C GLU A 94 13.71 -10.67 17.06
#